data_AF-A0A961J053-F1
#
_entry.id   AF-A0A961J053-F1
#
_cell.length_a   1.000
_cell.length_b   1.000
_cell.length_c   1.000
_cell.angle_alpha   90.00
_cell.angle_beta   90.00
_cell.angle_gamma   90.00
#
_symmetry.space_group_name_H-M   'P 1'
#
loop_
_entity.id
_entity.type
_entity.pdbx_description
1 polymer ?
#
loop_
_entity_poly.entity_id
_entity_poly.type
_entity_poly.pdbx_seq_one_letter_code
_entity_poly.pdbx_strand_id
1 'polypeptide(L)' 'IIIDHTEVPRALAGQGVGLALVTRAVEDARVAGRSIVPLCPYALSQFKRHPDWRDVWNGAPKS' A
#
# COMPACT_ATOMS: atom_id res chain seq x y z
N ILE A 1 -8.86 6.40 0.92
CA ILE A 1 -9.12 5.17 0.13
C ILE A 1 -8.73 3.96 0.97
N ILE A 2 -9.33 2.80 0.70
CA ILE A 2 -9.05 1.56 1.42
C ILE A 2 -8.38 0.61 0.44
N ILE A 3 -7.27 -0.02 0.84
CA ILE A 3 -6.70 -1.16 0.12
C ILE A 3 -7.11 -2.42 0.88
N ASP A 4 -8.22 -3.01 0.46
CA ASP A 4 -8.82 -4.21 1.04
C ASP A 4 -8.18 -5.50 0.53
N HIS A 5 -7.76 -5.51 -0.74
CA HIS A 5 -7.07 -6.65 -1.34
C HIS A 5 -5.96 -6.21 -2.32
N THR A 6 -4.97 -7.08 -2.51
CA THR A 6 -3.96 -6.94 -3.57
C THR A 6 -3.65 -8.33 -4.10
N GLU A 7 -4.03 -8.59 -5.33
CA GLU A 7 -3.81 -9.87 -6.00
C GLU A 7 -2.74 -9.73 -7.08
N VAL A 8 -1.85 -10.72 -7.15
CA VAL A 8 -0.87 -10.83 -8.22
C VAL A 8 -1.01 -12.23 -8.81
N PRO A 9 -1.25 -12.35 -10.13
CA PRO A 9 -1.28 -13.65 -10.78
C PRO A 9 0.01 -14.43 -10.51
N ARG A 10 -0.11 -15.74 -10.28
CA ARG A 10 1.05 -16.58 -9.95
C ARG A 10 2.18 -16.50 -10.98
N ALA A 11 1.83 -16.34 -12.26
CA ALA A 11 2.79 -16.16 -13.35
C ALA A 11 3.69 -14.92 -13.19
N LEU A 12 3.24 -13.94 -12.40
CA LEU A 12 3.92 -12.68 -12.12
C LEU A 12 4.50 -12.62 -10.69
N ALA A 13 4.38 -13.70 -9.91
CA ALA A 13 4.93 -13.78 -8.57
C ALA A 13 6.45 -13.60 -8.59
N GLY A 14 7.00 -12.91 -7.58
CA GLY A 14 8.43 -12.64 -7.46
C GLY A 14 8.96 -11.52 -8.36
N GLN A 15 8.15 -10.96 -9.26
CA GLN A 15 8.56 -9.90 -10.19
C GLN A 15 8.30 -8.47 -9.65
N GLY A 16 7.94 -8.34 -8.38
CA GLY A 16 7.70 -7.03 -7.74
C GLY A 16 6.37 -6.35 -8.11
N VAL A 17 5.48 -7.02 -8.86
CA VAL A 17 4.21 -6.43 -9.33
C VAL A 17 3.32 -5.96 -8.17
N GLY A 18 3.21 -6.75 -7.09
CA GLY A 18 2.42 -6.36 -5.92
C GLY A 18 2.92 -5.06 -5.28
N LEU A 19 4.24 -4.87 -5.23
CA LEU A 19 4.83 -3.65 -4.68
C LEU A 19 4.52 -2.47 -5.60
N ALA A 20 4.68 -2.63 -6.91
CA ALA A 20 4.38 -1.58 -7.89
C ALA A 20 2.92 -1.12 -7.80
N LEU A 21 1.96 -2.04 -7.61
CA LEU A 21 0.55 -1.71 -7.42
C LEU A 21 0.32 -0.84 -6.17
N VAL A 22 0.91 -1.22 -5.03
CA VAL A 22 0.74 -0.46 -3.78
C VAL A 22 1.44 0.90 -3.86
N THR A 23 2.65 0.95 -4.43
CA THR A 23 3.38 2.21 -4.65
C THR A 23 2.56 3.18 -5.49
N ARG A 24 1.98 2.70 -6.59
CA ARG A 24 1.14 3.55 -7.42
C ARG A 24 -0.09 4.07 -6.68
N ALA A 25 -0.74 3.23 -5.88
CA ALA A 25 -1.88 3.66 -5.06
C ALA A 25 -1.49 4.76 -4.04
N VAL A 26 -0.29 4.67 -3.46
CA VAL A 26 0.28 5.69 -2.56
C VAL A 26 0.48 7.01 -3.28
N GLU A 27 1.10 6.98 -4.47
CA GLU A 27 1.31 8.17 -5.30
C GLU A 27 0.00 8.84 -5.69
N ASP A 28 -0.98 8.06 -6.15
CA ASP A 28 -2.30 8.58 -6.53
C ASP A 28 -3.01 9.20 -5.32
N ALA A 29 -2.89 8.59 -4.13
CA ALA A 29 -3.45 9.14 -2.90
C ALA A 29 -2.78 10.47 -2.50
N ARG A 30 -1.45 10.57 -2.62
CA ARG A 30 -0.69 11.81 -2.38
C ARG A 30 -1.17 12.93 -3.30
N VAL A 31 -1.22 12.66 -4.60
CA VAL A 31 -1.67 13.64 -5.61
C VAL A 31 -3.11 14.09 -5.34
N ALA A 32 -3.98 13.17 -4.93
CA ALA A 32 -5.36 13.47 -4.60
C ALA A 32 -5.57 14.11 -3.21
N GLY A 33 -4.52 14.28 -2.40
CA GLY A 33 -4.62 14.75 -1.01
C GLY A 33 -5.45 13.81 -0.12
N ARG A 34 -5.45 12.51 -0.44
CA ARG A 34 -6.21 11.47 0.26
C ARG A 34 -5.29 10.60 1.10
N SER A 35 -5.84 10.05 2.18
CA SER A 35 -5.16 9.05 2.98
C SER A 35 -5.60 7.63 2.64
N ILE A 36 -4.79 6.64 3.02
CA ILE A 36 -4.95 5.22 2.74
C ILE A 36 -5.10 4.45 4.05
N VAL A 37 -6.07 3.54 4.10
CA VAL A 37 -6.18 2.50 5.13
C VAL A 37 -5.84 1.15 4.49
N PRO A 38 -4.65 0.57 4.77
CA PRO A 38 -4.24 -0.71 4.19
C PRO A 38 -4.75 -1.88 5.03
N LEU A 39 -5.94 -2.40 4.71
CA LEU A 39 -6.54 -3.56 5.40
C LEU A 39 -5.94 -4.88 4.92
N CYS A 40 -5.55 -4.97 3.65
CA CYS A 40 -4.86 -6.13 3.12
C CYS A 40 -3.54 -6.37 3.88
N PRO A 41 -3.27 -7.59 4.39
CA PRO A 41 -2.03 -7.88 5.11
C PRO A 41 -0.77 -7.60 4.27
N TYR A 42 -0.84 -7.86 2.96
CA TYR A 42 0.25 -7.55 2.04
C TYR A 42 0.52 -6.05 1.97
N ALA A 43 -0.51 -5.23 1.70
CA ALA A 43 -0.37 -3.79 1.65
C ALA A 43 0.13 -3.23 3.00
N LEU A 44 -0.45 -3.67 4.12
CA LEU A 44 -0.01 -3.29 5.46
C LEU A 44 1.48 -3.58 5.69
N SER A 45 1.97 -4.74 5.24
CA SER A 45 3.39 -5.08 5.33
C SER A 45 4.27 -4.14 4.51
N GLN A 46 3.82 -3.69 3.33
CA GLN A 46 4.58 -2.72 2.53
C GLN A 46 4.59 -1.35 3.23
N PHE A 47 3.45 -0.86 3.72
CA PHE A 47 3.37 0.38 4.50
C PHE A 47 4.31 0.37 5.72
N LYS A 48 4.44 -0.77 6.42
CA LYS A 48 5.40 -0.92 7.53
C LYS A 48 6.87 -0.84 7.09
N ARG A 49 7.19 -1.30 5.87
CA ARG A 49 8.54 -1.32 5.30
C ARG A 49 8.94 0.01 4.62
N HIS A 50 7.97 0.89 4.38
CA HIS A 50 8.15 2.20 3.73
C HIS A 50 7.76 3.34 4.68
N PRO A 51 8.64 3.76 5.59
CA PRO A 51 8.35 4.84 6.55
C PRO A 51 8.01 6.17 5.88
N ASP A 52 8.47 6.37 4.65
CA ASP A 52 8.17 7.52 3.81
C ASP A 52 6.69 7.60 3.41
N TRP A 53 5.92 6.50 3.49
CA TRP A 53 4.47 6.47 3.16
C TRP A 53 3.57 6.90 4.33
N ARG A 54 4.17 7.27 5.48
CA ARG A 54 3.42 7.72 6.66
C ARG A 54 2.58 8.97 6.42
N ASP A 55 2.96 9.78 5.44
CA ASP A 55 2.24 11.00 5.05
C ASP A 55 0.81 10.70 4.55
N VAL A 56 0.60 9.54 3.91
CA VAL A 56 -0.72 9.10 3.45
C VAL A 56 -1.30 7.94 4.26
N TRP A 57 -0.63 7.43 5.28
CA TRP A 57 -1.13 6.27 6.03
C TRP A 57 -2.08 6.70 7.15
N ASN A 58 -3.38 6.47 6.95
CA ASN A 58 -4.39 6.62 7.98
C ASN A 58 -4.58 5.30 8.74
N GLY A 59 -4.43 5.34 10.07
CA GLY A 59 -4.55 4.16 10.93
C GLY A 59 -3.27 3.35 11.13
N ALA A 60 -2.09 3.98 11.03
CA ALA A 60 -0.85 3.35 11.48
C ALA A 60 -1.03 2.84 12.93
N PRO A 61 -0.72 1.57 13.23
CA PRO A 61 -0.94 1.02 14.56
C PRO A 61 -0.19 1.87 15.58
N LYS A 62 -0.89 2.30 16.64
CA LYS A 62 -0.28 3.01 17.76
C LYS A 62 0.75 2.06 18.40
N SER A 63 1.98 2.53 18.48
CA SER A 63 3.10 1.91 19.21
C SER A 63 2.73 1.59 20.64
#